data_AF-A0A0Q7WLF3-F1
#
_entry.id   AF-A0A0Q7WLF3-F1
#
_cell.length_a   1.000
_cell.length_b   1.000
_cell.length_c   1.000
_cell.angle_alpha   90.00
_cell.angle_beta   90.00
_cell.angle_gamma   90.00
#
_symmetry.space_group_name_H-M   'P 1'
#
loop_
_entity.id
_entity.type
_entity.pdbx_description
1 polymer ?
#
loop_
_entity_poly.entity_id
_entity_poly.type
_entity_poly.pdbx_seq_one_letter_code
_entity_poly.pdbx_strand_id
1 'polypeptide(L)'
;MKRYAYAWLTGLFFLVSIMGHWIFGWFAFVDEQQALHQAPSLTPYLVEMGRDTFENWQSEFLQLIWQVVGLAYFLYVGSPASKENDDRSEAKLDVLIRLQAGEKAEDIIADIDRRYLRAGGHSKPHGHTDANLASGRE
;
A
#
# COMPACT_ATOMS: atom_id res chain seq x y z
N MET A 1 14.31 9.25 -18.64
CA MET A 1 13.42 10.39 -18.31
C MET A 1 11.97 9.95 -18.06
N LYS A 2 11.30 9.22 -18.99
CA LYS A 2 9.87 8.82 -18.85
C LYS A 2 9.48 8.05 -17.57
N ARG A 3 10.37 7.20 -17.03
CA ARG A 3 10.10 6.39 -15.82
C ARG A 3 9.85 7.18 -14.53
N TYR A 4 10.22 8.47 -14.50
CA TYR A 4 9.98 9.36 -13.36
C TYR A 4 9.06 10.53 -13.71
N ALA A 5 8.41 10.49 -14.87
CA ALA A 5 7.57 11.60 -15.33
C ALA A 5 6.48 11.95 -14.30
N TYR A 6 5.87 10.94 -13.69
CA TYR A 6 4.90 11.13 -12.60
C TYR A 6 5.53 11.84 -11.40
N ALA A 7 6.66 11.33 -10.88
CA ALA A 7 7.34 11.93 -9.73
C ALA A 7 7.77 13.38 -9.99
N TRP A 8 8.28 13.69 -11.19
CA TRP A 8 8.65 15.05 -11.58
C TRP A 8 7.44 15.97 -11.71
N LEU A 9 6.35 15.50 -12.31
CA LEU A 9 5.12 16.28 -12.48
C LEU A 9 4.48 16.58 -11.11
N THR A 10 4.36 15.57 -10.26
CA THR A 10 3.86 15.73 -8.90
C THR A 10 4.76 16.65 -8.08
N GLY A 11 6.08 16.48 -8.17
CA GLY A 11 7.04 17.36 -7.49
C GLY A 11 6.92 18.80 -7.97
N LEU A 12 6.73 19.04 -9.26
CA LEU A 12 6.50 20.37 -9.81
C LEU A 12 5.20 20.99 -9.27
N PHE A 13 4.09 20.26 -9.31
CA PHE A 13 2.82 20.75 -8.77
C PHE A 13 2.91 21.02 -7.27
N PHE A 14 3.60 20.17 -6.53
CA PHE A 14 3.85 20.38 -5.10
C PHE A 14 4.64 21.66 -4.86
N LEU A 15 5.74 21.88 -5.60
CA LEU A 15 6.55 23.09 -5.47
C LEU A 15 5.76 24.36 -5.83
N VAL A 16 5.00 24.33 -6.93
CA VAL A 16 4.13 25.47 -7.31
C VAL A 16 3.08 25.72 -6.24
N SER A 17 2.47 24.67 -5.70
CA SER A 17 1.44 24.78 -4.66
C SER A 17 2.00 25.33 -3.35
N ILE A 18 3.15 24.82 -2.87
CA ILE A 18 3.75 25.30 -1.63
C ILE A 18 4.26 26.72 -1.77
N MET A 19 4.86 27.09 -2.91
CA MET A 19 5.24 28.47 -3.19
C MET A 19 4.01 29.38 -3.21
N GLY A 20 2.93 28.96 -3.87
CA GLY A 20 1.66 29.68 -3.89
C GLY A 20 1.10 29.89 -2.48
N HIS A 21 1.07 28.84 -1.67
CA HIS A 21 0.60 28.90 -0.28
C HIS A 21 1.34 29.97 0.53
N TRP A 22 2.67 30.02 0.44
CA TRP A 22 3.46 31.03 1.14
C TRP A 22 3.26 32.44 0.54
N ILE A 23 3.25 32.59 -0.78
CA ILE A 23 3.05 33.89 -1.45
C ILE A 23 1.67 34.49 -1.10
N PHE A 24 0.60 33.71 -1.19
CA PHE A 24 -0.73 34.17 -0.82
C PHE A 24 -0.86 34.41 0.69
N GLY A 25 -0.20 33.58 1.51
CA GLY A 25 -0.08 33.81 2.94
C GLY A 25 0.60 35.14 3.27
N TRP A 26 1.61 35.55 2.50
CA TRP A 26 2.25 36.86 2.68
C TRP A 26 1.27 38.01 2.41
N PHE A 27 0.47 37.91 1.35
CA PHE A 27 -0.54 38.93 1.06
C PHE A 27 -1.60 39.02 2.17
N ALA A 28 -2.06 37.89 2.70
CA ALA A 28 -3.00 37.86 3.81
C ALA A 28 -2.40 38.45 5.10
N PHE A 29 -1.17 38.05 5.44
CA PHE A 29 -0.46 38.55 6.61
C PHE A 29 -0.22 40.08 6.53
N VAL A 30 0.18 40.58 5.37
CA VAL A 30 0.39 42.02 5.14
C VAL A 30 -0.92 42.80 5.26
N ASP A 31 -2.04 42.26 4.77
CA ASP A 31 -3.36 42.88 4.90
C ASP A 31 -3.80 42.95 6.37
N GLU A 32 -3.62 41.86 7.12
CA GLU A 32 -3.92 41.80 8.55
C GLU A 32 -3.08 42.79 9.36
N GLN A 33 -1.76 42.82 9.14
CA GLN A 33 -0.88 43.78 9.82
C GLN A 33 -1.24 45.24 9.50
N GLN A 34 -1.65 45.54 8.26
CA GLN A 34 -2.12 46.87 7.90
C GLN A 34 -3.42 47.24 8.62
N ALA A 35 -4.37 46.31 8.72
CA ALA A 35 -5.60 46.50 9.49
C ALA A 35 -5.34 46.75 10.98
N LEU A 36 -4.27 46.15 11.52
CA LEU A 36 -3.79 46.34 12.89
C LEU A 36 -2.88 47.57 13.07
N HIS A 37 -2.66 48.37 12.02
CA HIS A 37 -1.71 49.50 12.00
C HIS A 37 -0.27 49.13 12.40
N GLN A 38 0.14 47.89 12.12
CA GLN A 38 1.48 47.38 12.38
C GLN A 38 2.29 47.30 11.09
N ALA A 39 3.62 47.47 11.21
CA ALA A 39 4.52 47.23 10.10
C ALA A 39 4.64 45.70 9.86
N PRO A 40 4.45 45.20 8.64
CA PRO A 40 4.72 43.81 8.32
C PRO A 40 6.20 43.49 8.57
N SER A 41 6.46 42.39 9.27
CA SER A 41 7.82 41.91 9.52
C SER A 41 7.95 40.44 9.11
N LEU A 42 9.15 40.06 8.66
CA LEU A 42 9.38 38.74 8.09
C LEU A 42 9.37 37.63 9.16
N THR A 43 9.89 37.90 10.37
CA THR A 43 10.00 36.88 11.41
C THR A 43 8.65 36.32 11.85
N PRO A 44 7.64 37.14 12.22
CA PRO A 44 6.33 36.63 12.62
C PRO A 44 5.64 35.90 11.48
N TYR A 45 5.72 36.43 10.26
CA TYR A 45 5.21 35.76 9.06
C TYR A 45 5.81 34.36 8.85
N LEU A 46 7.14 34.21 8.96
CA LEU A 46 7.78 32.90 8.80
C LEU A 46 7.36 31.90 9.89
N VAL A 47 7.19 32.38 11.13
CA VAL A 47 6.72 31.55 12.25
C VAL A 47 5.28 31.11 12.03
N GLU A 48 4.41 32.02 11.62
CA GLU A 48 3.00 31.77 11.36
C GLU A 48 2.80 30.82 10.18
N MET A 49 3.36 31.13 9.02
CA MET A 49 3.28 30.25 7.85
C MET A 49 3.94 28.89 8.10
N GLY A 50 5.03 28.87 8.86
CA GLY A 50 5.67 27.63 9.30
C GLY A 50 4.71 26.79 10.14
N ARG A 51 4.09 27.40 11.16
CA ARG A 51 3.07 26.75 12.00
C ARG A 51 1.92 26.21 11.16
N ASP A 52 1.32 27.04 10.30
CA ASP A 52 0.19 26.65 9.44
C ASP A 52 0.57 25.50 8.51
N THR A 53 1.75 25.55 7.90
CA THR A 53 2.27 24.47 7.05
C THR A 53 2.43 23.17 7.86
N PHE A 54 3.00 23.23 9.06
CA PHE A 54 3.21 22.06 9.92
C PHE A 54 1.90 21.50 10.49
N GLU A 55 0.94 22.34 10.85
CA GLU A 55 -0.38 21.92 11.31
C GLU A 55 -1.15 21.20 10.21
N ASN A 56 -1.15 21.75 8.99
CA ASN A 56 -1.74 21.09 7.83
C ASN A 56 -1.04 19.75 7.52
N TRP A 57 0.29 19.72 7.60
CA TRP A 57 1.03 18.48 7.40
C TRP A 57 0.72 17.44 8.50
N GLN A 58 0.65 17.87 9.76
CA GLN A 58 0.29 17.00 10.87
C GLN A 58 -1.09 16.37 10.69
N SER A 59 -2.11 17.17 10.34
CA SER A 59 -3.48 16.70 10.20
C SER A 59 -3.63 15.72 9.02
N GLU A 60 -3.03 16.05 7.87
CA GLU A 60 -3.06 15.21 6.68
C GLU A 60 -2.32 13.88 6.89
N PHE A 61 -1.18 13.87 7.57
CA PHE A 61 -0.46 12.63 7.89
C PHE A 61 -1.25 11.76 8.86
N LEU A 62 -1.87 12.36 9.88
CA LEU A 62 -2.73 11.62 10.80
C LEU A 62 -3.91 10.99 10.05
N GLN A 63 -4.55 11.73 9.15
CA GLN A 63 -5.62 11.22 8.30
C GLN A 63 -5.14 10.08 7.40
N LEU A 64 -4.02 10.23 6.70
CA LEU A 64 -3.46 9.20 5.82
C LEU A 64 -3.09 7.93 6.59
N ILE A 65 -2.43 8.07 7.75
CA ILE A 65 -2.09 6.94 8.62
C ILE A 65 -3.37 6.24 9.08
N TRP A 66 -4.34 7.00 9.58
CA TRP A 66 -5.62 6.44 10.02
C TRP A 66 -6.36 5.72 8.89
N GLN A 67 -6.35 6.29 7.68
CA GLN A 67 -6.97 5.68 6.51
C GLN A 67 -6.27 4.37 6.12
N VAL A 68 -4.94 4.37 6.01
CA VAL A 68 -4.16 3.19 5.62
C VAL A 68 -4.28 2.09 6.67
N VAL A 69 -4.10 2.43 7.95
CA VAL A 69 -4.21 1.46 9.06
C VAL A 69 -5.65 0.95 9.18
N GLY A 70 -6.64 1.83 9.09
CA GLY A 70 -8.05 1.48 9.12
C GLY A 70 -8.43 0.54 7.97
N LEU A 71 -8.06 0.86 6.72
CA LEU A 71 -8.30 -0.03 5.59
C LEU A 71 -7.56 -1.35 5.72
N ALA A 72 -6.28 -1.32 6.13
CA ALA A 72 -5.50 -2.53 6.32
C ALA A 72 -6.13 -3.43 7.40
N TYR A 73 -6.61 -2.84 8.49
CA TYR A 73 -7.31 -3.55 9.56
C TYR A 73 -8.65 -4.14 9.07
N PHE A 74 -9.46 -3.36 8.35
CA PHE A 74 -10.72 -3.86 7.79
C PHE A 74 -10.50 -4.94 6.73
N LEU A 75 -9.45 -4.84 5.92
CA LEU A 75 -9.07 -5.92 5.00
C LEU A 75 -8.57 -7.15 5.77
N TYR A 76 -7.80 -6.98 6.84
CA TYR A 76 -7.29 -8.10 7.63
C TYR A 76 -8.42 -8.85 8.36
N VAL A 77 -9.33 -8.13 9.02
CA VAL A 77 -10.43 -8.73 9.79
C VAL A 77 -11.61 -9.13 8.89
N GLY A 78 -11.84 -8.39 7.81
CA GLY A 78 -13.02 -8.48 6.96
C GLY A 78 -12.77 -9.05 5.56
N SER A 79 -11.62 -9.65 5.27
CA SER A 79 -11.39 -10.37 3.99
C SER A 79 -11.54 -11.89 4.15
N PRO A 80 -12.78 -12.43 4.04
CA PRO A 80 -12.98 -13.79 3.58
C PRO A 80 -12.45 -13.98 2.16
N ALA A 81 -12.31 -12.91 1.37
CA ALA A 81 -11.91 -12.97 -0.03
C ALA A 81 -10.52 -13.59 -0.24
N SER A 82 -9.57 -13.47 0.70
CA SER A 82 -8.28 -14.16 0.58
C SER A 82 -8.43 -15.67 0.76
N LYS A 83 -9.24 -16.10 1.73
CA LYS A 83 -9.42 -17.52 2.06
C LYS A 83 -10.35 -18.21 1.06
N GLU A 84 -11.45 -17.56 0.70
CA GLU A 84 -12.41 -18.03 -0.30
C GLU A 84 -11.81 -18.06 -1.71
N ASN A 85 -10.90 -17.14 -2.05
CA ASN A 85 -10.22 -17.19 -3.35
C ASN A 85 -9.17 -18.32 -3.42
N ASP A 86 -8.45 -18.58 -2.33
CA ASP A 86 -7.56 -19.74 -2.23
C ASP A 86 -8.38 -21.02 -2.34
N ASP A 87 -9.39 -21.23 -1.49
CA ASP A 87 -10.27 -22.40 -1.48
C ASP A 87 -10.90 -22.67 -2.87
N ARG A 88 -11.32 -21.61 -3.56
CA ARG A 88 -11.95 -21.72 -4.89
C ARG A 88 -10.93 -21.99 -6.00
N SER A 89 -9.70 -21.50 -5.88
CA SER A 89 -8.61 -21.80 -6.82
C SER A 89 -8.13 -23.23 -6.65
N GLU A 90 -7.99 -23.64 -5.40
CA GLU A 90 -7.75 -24.99 -4.94
C GLU A 90 -8.78 -25.99 -5.50
N ALA A 91 -10.07 -25.72 -5.35
CA ALA A 91 -11.13 -26.58 -5.90
C ALA A 91 -11.05 -26.71 -7.44
N LYS A 92 -10.66 -25.65 -8.15
CA LYS A 92 -10.47 -25.70 -9.61
C LYS A 92 -9.26 -26.55 -9.99
N LEU A 93 -8.17 -26.47 -9.22
CA LEU A 93 -6.97 -27.27 -9.45
C LEU A 93 -7.25 -28.76 -9.25
N ASP A 94 -7.99 -29.13 -8.21
CA ASP A 94 -8.38 -30.54 -7.98
C ASP A 94 -9.21 -31.10 -9.13
N VAL A 95 -10.14 -30.31 -9.66
CA VAL A 95 -10.95 -30.70 -10.81
C VAL A 95 -10.06 -30.92 -12.05
N LEU A 96 -9.10 -30.04 -12.31
CA LEU A 96 -8.14 -30.21 -13.41
C LEU A 96 -7.28 -31.46 -13.24
N ILE A 97 -6.78 -31.72 -12.04
CA ILE A 97 -5.96 -32.91 -11.74
C ILE A 97 -6.79 -34.18 -11.94
N ARG A 98 -8.05 -34.21 -11.49
CA ARG A 98 -8.96 -35.34 -11.71
C ARG A 98 -9.24 -35.60 -13.18
N LEU A 99 -9.42 -34.54 -13.98
CA LEU A 99 -9.65 -34.66 -15.42
C LEU A 99 -8.40 -35.18 -16.17
N GLN A 100 -7.19 -34.87 -15.70
CA GLN A 100 -5.95 -35.16 -16.41
C GLN A 100 -5.25 -36.46 -15.94
N ALA A 101 -5.29 -36.76 -14.64
CA ALA A 101 -4.49 -37.83 -14.03
C ALA A 101 -5.25 -39.16 -13.83
N GLY A 102 -6.56 -39.20 -14.09
CA GLY A 102 -7.37 -40.43 -14.02
C GLY A 102 -7.29 -41.09 -12.64
N GLU A 103 -6.96 -42.40 -12.61
CA GLU A 103 -6.89 -43.17 -11.36
C GLU A 103 -5.82 -42.67 -10.37
N LYS A 104 -4.78 -41.97 -10.85
CA LYS A 104 -3.71 -41.43 -9.99
C LYS A 104 -4.03 -40.07 -9.38
N ALA A 105 -5.17 -39.48 -9.73
CA ALA A 105 -5.51 -38.12 -9.33
C ALA A 105 -5.57 -37.96 -7.81
N GLU A 106 -6.20 -38.89 -7.11
CA GLU A 106 -6.37 -38.81 -5.65
C GLU A 106 -5.03 -38.97 -4.90
N ASP A 107 -4.13 -39.83 -5.38
CA ASP A 107 -2.78 -39.98 -4.81
C ASP A 107 -1.96 -38.70 -4.97
N ILE A 108 -2.07 -38.03 -6.13
CA ILE A 108 -1.37 -36.78 -6.41
C ILE A 108 -1.93 -35.65 -5.53
N ILE A 109 -3.25 -35.54 -5.41
CA ILE A 109 -3.89 -34.53 -4.55
C ILE A 109 -3.48 -34.76 -3.09
N ALA A 110 -3.53 -36.00 -2.60
CA ALA A 110 -3.14 -36.33 -1.22
C ALA A 110 -1.66 -36.02 -0.92
N ASP A 111 -0.77 -36.22 -1.89
CA ASP A 111 0.66 -35.90 -1.76
C ASP A 111 0.93 -34.38 -1.80
N ILE A 112 0.17 -33.63 -2.61
CA ILE A 112 0.19 -32.16 -2.63
C ILE A 112 -0.31 -31.61 -1.30
N ASP A 113 -1.46 -32.08 -0.81
CA ASP A 113 -2.07 -31.61 0.43
C ASP A 113 -1.15 -31.87 1.63
N ARG A 114 -0.43 -33.00 1.63
CA ARG A 114 0.57 -33.35 2.66
C ARG A 114 1.81 -32.45 2.60
N ARG A 115 2.33 -32.17 1.40
CA ARG A 115 3.53 -31.34 1.23
C ARG A 115 3.27 -29.87 1.50
N TYR A 116 2.07 -29.37 1.19
CA TYR A 116 1.72 -27.95 1.29
C TYR A 116 0.74 -27.62 2.42
N LEU A 117 0.39 -28.58 3.28
CA LEU A 117 -0.44 -28.38 4.51
C LEU A 117 -1.84 -27.81 4.25
N ARG A 118 -2.45 -28.14 3.11
CA ARG A 118 -3.73 -27.57 2.66
C ARG A 118 -4.90 -27.77 3.63
N ALA A 119 -4.94 -28.90 4.32
CA ALA A 119 -6.00 -29.25 5.28
C ALA A 119 -5.67 -28.91 6.75
N GLY A 120 -4.46 -28.42 7.06
CA GLY A 120 -3.93 -28.46 8.42
C GLY A 120 -2.90 -27.39 8.77
N GLY A 121 -3.37 -26.16 8.99
CA GLY A 121 -2.69 -25.18 9.84
C GLY A 121 -1.77 -24.21 9.12
N HIS A 122 -1.81 -22.98 9.64
CA HIS A 122 -1.16 -21.74 9.18
C HIS A 122 0.09 -21.90 8.28
N SER A 123 0.07 -21.17 7.18
CA SER A 123 1.16 -20.93 6.23
C SER A 123 2.51 -20.83 6.94
N LYS A 124 3.36 -21.84 6.78
CA LYS A 124 4.75 -21.83 7.22
C LYS A 124 5.64 -21.21 6.13
N PRO A 125 6.78 -20.58 6.48
CA PRO A 125 7.68 -19.98 5.51
C PRO A 125 8.20 -21.03 4.52
N HIS A 126 8.14 -20.74 3.22
CA HIS A 126 8.65 -21.62 2.17
C HIS A 126 10.16 -21.78 2.30
N GLY A 127 10.62 -22.98 2.68
CA GLY A 127 12.01 -23.40 2.48
C GLY A 127 12.16 -23.93 1.06
N HIS A 128 12.88 -23.22 0.19
CA HIS A 128 13.32 -23.77 -1.08
C HIS A 128 14.40 -24.81 -0.80
N THR A 129 14.01 -26.08 -0.80
CA THR A 129 14.97 -27.17 -0.98
C THR A 129 14.82 -27.65 -2.41
N ASP A 130 15.83 -27.37 -3.21
CA ASP A 130 15.97 -27.80 -4.60
C ASP A 130 16.00 -29.33 -4.69
N ALA A 131 14.82 -29.94 -4.77
CA ALA A 131 14.69 -31.35 -5.05
C ALA A 131 14.60 -31.55 -6.56
N ASN A 132 15.79 -31.78 -7.13
CA ASN A 132 16.05 -32.26 -8.47
C ASN A 132 15.20 -33.51 -8.78
N LEU A 133 13.99 -33.31 -9.32
CA LEU A 133 13.07 -34.38 -9.68
C LEU A 133 13.39 -34.87 -11.10
N ALA A 134 13.98 -36.06 -11.15
CA ALA A 134 13.88 -37.04 -12.23
C ALA A 134 14.49 -36.67 -13.60
N SER A 135 15.82 -36.65 -13.66
CA SER A 135 16.54 -37.15 -14.85
C SER A 135 16.46 -38.67 -14.85
N GLY A 136 15.40 -39.20 -15.46
CA GLY A 136 15.14 -40.63 -15.57
C GLY A 136 14.23 -40.93 -16.76
N ARG A 137 14.64 -40.49 -17.95
CA ARG A 137 14.18 -41.05 -19.22
C ARG A 137 15.39 -41.18 -20.14
N GLU A 138 15.52 -42.43 -20.61
CA GLU A 138 16.47 -42.99 -21.60
C GLU A 138 17.83 -43.45 -21.06
#